data_AF-A0A351EI55-F1
#
_entry.id   AF-A0A351EI55-F1
#
_cell.length_a   1.000
_cell.length_b   1.000
_cell.length_c   1.000
_cell.angle_alpha   90.00
_cell.angle_beta   90.00
_cell.angle_gamma   90.00
#
_symmetry.space_group_name_H-M   'P 1'
#
loop_
_entity.id
_entity.type
_entity.pdbx_description
1 polymer ?
#
loop_
_entity_poly.entity_id
_entity_poly.type
_entity_poly.pdbx_seq_one_letter_code
_entity_poly.pdbx_strand_id
1 'polypeptide(L)'
;ESSISADGAVVKPVEGTILTVVRESARSAMKAKQSGSITAVIEEALAGGEIALEKTPEQLEVLREAGVVDAGGAGFLLLLNAFLHVLDGRDLPSPQDVSQVANATDNSPGEVQIADLRYEVMYLLNAPDEAMDEFKRVWAGLGDSIVVVGGDGLWNCHIHTNDIGPTIEAAIEIGRPHRIRVTDLAEEVMEEKWVREATEGGKVDEAIAPTPVPCAVVAVSPAAGISRIFHSMGVQELVLGGQSMNPSTAELLAAVEHAPAEEVVILPNNSNIVAVARAVDSETQKSVAVVPTNSIPEGLACLFGYDPQADSATNAKAMAELSDGVTIGEVTQAIRDSASLAGAVSEGDWIGLDREGIRSIGSSLLEAATSLLAQIVAPDDELLSVIVGEEVSEADTRGISEWVSENRPSVEIEIHSGGQSHYPFFFGVE
;
A
#
# COMPACT_ATOMS: atom_id res chain seq x y z
N GLU A 1 -33.93 10.71 -4.47
CA GLU A 1 -33.67 9.42 -5.14
C GLU A 1 -32.31 8.86 -4.73
N SER A 2 -31.21 9.61 -4.90
CA SER A 2 -29.87 9.15 -4.50
C SER A 2 -29.71 8.79 -3.02
N SER A 3 -30.32 9.53 -2.09
CA SER A 3 -30.28 9.17 -0.66
C SER A 3 -31.01 7.86 -0.35
N ILE A 4 -32.13 7.60 -1.03
CA ILE A 4 -32.89 6.34 -0.90
C ILE A 4 -32.09 5.18 -1.49
N SER A 5 -31.36 5.43 -2.57
CA SER A 5 -30.47 4.45 -3.20
C SER A 5 -29.27 4.13 -2.31
N ALA A 6 -28.70 5.12 -1.62
CA ALA A 6 -27.62 4.95 -0.65
C ALA A 6 -28.09 4.12 0.57
N ASP A 7 -29.27 4.40 1.11
CA ASP A 7 -29.87 3.58 2.18
C ASP A 7 -30.11 2.14 1.72
N GLY A 8 -30.61 1.94 0.49
CA GLY A 8 -30.89 0.62 -0.08
C GLY A 8 -29.63 -0.18 -0.49
N ALA A 9 -28.48 0.48 -0.57
CA ALA A 9 -27.20 -0.17 -0.88
C ALA A 9 -26.59 -0.88 0.32
N VAL A 10 -26.94 -0.47 1.54
CA VAL A 10 -26.41 -1.03 2.79
C VAL A 10 -27.45 -1.96 3.42
N VAL A 11 -27.04 -3.15 3.83
CA VAL A 11 -27.99 -4.14 4.39
C VAL A 11 -28.55 -3.73 5.75
N LYS A 12 -27.75 -3.04 6.58
CA LYS A 12 -28.17 -2.50 7.88
C LYS A 12 -27.81 -1.01 8.00
N PRO A 13 -28.64 -0.09 7.49
CA PRO A 13 -28.42 1.34 7.66
C PRO A 13 -28.43 1.75 9.14
N VAL A 14 -27.50 2.61 9.55
CA VAL A 14 -27.36 3.07 10.94
C VAL A 14 -27.55 4.58 11.01
N GLU A 15 -28.43 5.04 11.90
CA GLU A 15 -28.61 6.47 12.17
C GLU A 15 -27.42 7.06 12.90
N GLY A 16 -27.11 8.33 12.65
CA GLY A 16 -25.90 8.99 13.17
C GLY A 16 -24.65 8.71 12.34
N THR A 17 -24.79 8.15 11.13
CA THR A 17 -23.68 7.95 10.17
C THR A 17 -23.83 8.87 8.95
N ILE A 18 -22.91 8.76 7.99
CA ILE A 18 -22.94 9.44 6.69
C ILE A 18 -24.31 9.35 6.00
N LEU A 19 -25.05 8.26 6.18
CA LEU A 19 -26.39 8.09 5.60
C LEU A 19 -27.38 9.13 6.14
N THR A 20 -27.32 9.42 7.45
CA THR A 20 -28.15 10.47 8.06
C THR A 20 -27.79 11.84 7.48
N VAL A 21 -26.50 12.13 7.34
CA VAL A 21 -26.00 13.40 6.79
C VAL A 21 -26.44 13.58 5.34
N VAL A 22 -26.21 12.58 4.47
CA VAL A 22 -26.62 12.59 3.06
C VAL A 22 -28.14 12.77 2.92
N ARG A 23 -28.94 12.10 3.76
CA ARG A 23 -30.40 12.19 3.73
C ARG A 23 -30.90 13.58 4.12
N GLU A 24 -30.34 14.20 5.15
CA GLU A 24 -30.73 15.54 5.60
C GLU A 24 -30.21 16.63 4.64
N SER A 25 -29.03 16.47 4.05
CA SER A 25 -28.55 17.29 2.94
C SER A 25 -29.52 17.23 1.75
N ALA A 26 -29.93 16.03 1.33
CA ALA A 26 -30.87 15.86 0.22
C ALA A 26 -32.24 16.49 0.52
N ARG A 27 -32.75 16.36 1.76
CA ARG A 27 -34.00 17.01 2.18
C ARG A 27 -33.89 18.53 2.16
N SER A 28 -32.78 19.09 2.61
CA SER A 28 -32.58 20.55 2.63
C SER A 28 -32.37 21.12 1.23
N ALA A 29 -31.64 20.42 0.36
CA ALA A 29 -31.47 20.78 -1.05
C ALA A 29 -32.81 21.02 -1.77
N MET A 30 -33.86 20.28 -1.41
CA MET A 30 -35.20 20.44 -1.98
C MET A 30 -35.86 21.79 -1.68
N LYS A 31 -35.42 22.51 -0.63
CA LYS A 31 -35.90 23.87 -0.32
C LYS A 31 -35.51 24.87 -1.41
N ALA A 32 -34.35 24.66 -2.04
CA ALA A 32 -33.87 25.47 -3.16
C ALA A 32 -34.40 25.02 -4.54
N LYS A 33 -35.32 24.04 -4.62
CA LYS A 33 -35.83 23.49 -5.89
C LYS A 33 -36.38 24.55 -6.85
N GLN A 34 -36.97 25.62 -6.33
CA GLN A 34 -37.56 26.70 -7.14
C GLN A 34 -36.57 27.82 -7.49
N SER A 35 -35.33 27.79 -6.96
CA SER A 35 -34.32 28.83 -7.19
C SER A 35 -33.75 28.82 -8.61
N GLY A 36 -33.76 27.67 -9.28
CA GLY A 36 -33.11 27.48 -10.59
C GLY A 36 -31.57 27.59 -10.55
N SER A 37 -30.97 27.68 -9.36
CA SER A 37 -29.52 27.85 -9.16
C SER A 37 -28.92 26.59 -8.56
N ILE A 38 -27.93 26.01 -9.25
CA ILE A 38 -27.17 24.86 -8.74
C ILE A 38 -26.41 25.22 -7.46
N THR A 39 -25.85 26.43 -7.39
CA THR A 39 -25.16 26.94 -6.20
C THR A 39 -26.10 26.96 -5.01
N ALA A 40 -27.32 27.50 -5.15
CA ALA A 40 -28.29 27.56 -4.06
C ALA A 40 -28.74 26.16 -3.59
N VAL A 41 -28.81 25.19 -4.50
CA VAL A 41 -29.12 23.80 -4.15
C VAL A 41 -28.02 23.18 -3.30
N ILE A 42 -26.75 23.42 -3.64
CA ILE A 42 -25.60 22.87 -2.90
C ILE A 42 -25.43 23.59 -1.57
N GLU A 43 -25.68 24.91 -1.49
CA GLU A 43 -25.68 25.66 -0.24
C GLU A 43 -26.72 25.13 0.76
N GLU A 44 -27.96 24.90 0.31
CA GLU A 44 -28.99 24.31 1.17
C GLU A 44 -28.66 22.86 1.55
N ALA A 45 -28.03 22.10 0.66
CA ALA A 45 -27.58 20.73 0.95
C ALA A 45 -26.49 20.73 2.03
N LEU A 46 -25.51 21.62 1.92
CA LEU A 46 -24.42 21.78 2.87
C LEU A 46 -24.97 22.19 4.24
N ALA A 47 -25.79 23.24 4.30
CA ALA A 47 -26.38 23.71 5.55
C ALA A 47 -27.23 22.63 6.25
N GLY A 48 -28.00 21.85 5.49
CA GLY A 48 -28.75 20.71 6.04
C GLY A 48 -27.85 19.59 6.56
N GLY A 49 -26.75 19.35 5.88
CA GLY A 49 -25.76 18.34 6.23
C GLY A 49 -24.94 18.71 7.46
N GLU A 50 -24.53 19.96 7.61
CA GLU A 50 -23.81 20.47 8.78
C GLU A 50 -24.61 20.27 10.08
N ILE A 51 -25.90 20.65 10.05
CA ILE A 51 -26.82 20.44 11.18
C ILE A 51 -26.98 18.95 11.51
N ALA A 52 -27.00 18.09 10.50
CA ALA A 52 -27.13 16.65 10.70
C ALA A 52 -25.85 16.05 11.27
N LEU A 53 -24.68 16.48 10.76
CA LEU A 53 -23.37 16.04 11.21
C LEU A 53 -23.15 16.38 12.69
N GLU A 54 -23.49 17.60 13.12
CA GLU A 54 -23.41 18.02 14.53
C GLU A 54 -24.25 17.14 15.47
N LYS A 55 -25.34 16.56 14.96
CA LYS A 55 -26.25 15.69 15.74
C LYS A 55 -25.87 14.22 15.72
N THR A 56 -24.88 13.81 14.90
CA THR A 56 -24.45 12.41 14.85
C THR A 56 -24.07 11.83 16.22
N PRO A 57 -23.42 12.57 17.15
CA PRO A 57 -23.12 12.06 18.50
C PRO A 57 -24.38 11.89 19.38
N GLU A 58 -25.48 12.57 19.07
CA GLU A 58 -26.76 12.37 19.78
C GLU A 58 -27.48 11.09 19.32
N GLN A 59 -27.10 10.57 18.15
CA GLN A 59 -27.78 9.48 17.46
C GLN A 59 -27.03 8.15 17.55
N LEU A 60 -25.69 8.20 17.69
CA LEU A 60 -24.85 7.03 17.74
C LEU A 60 -23.91 7.07 18.96
N GLU A 61 -24.06 6.09 19.84
CA GLU A 61 -23.37 6.05 21.14
C GLU A 61 -21.84 6.12 21.01
N VAL A 62 -21.26 5.39 20.06
CA VAL A 62 -19.80 5.35 19.87
C VAL A 62 -19.22 6.72 19.55
N LEU A 63 -19.95 7.54 18.79
CA LEU A 63 -19.57 8.92 18.46
C LEU A 63 -19.67 9.83 19.69
N ARG A 64 -20.70 9.60 20.52
CA ARG A 64 -20.89 10.30 21.79
C ARG A 64 -19.75 10.05 22.76
N GLU A 65 -19.39 8.79 22.94
CA GLU A 65 -18.33 8.35 23.84
C GLU A 65 -16.96 8.87 23.37
N ALA A 66 -16.70 8.83 22.06
CA ALA A 66 -15.49 9.36 21.46
C ALA A 66 -15.45 10.90 21.38
N GLY A 67 -16.59 11.58 21.59
CA GLY A 67 -16.69 13.05 21.50
C GLY A 67 -16.44 13.61 20.10
N VAL A 68 -16.65 12.80 19.05
CA VAL A 68 -16.42 13.15 17.64
C VAL A 68 -17.70 13.02 16.82
N VAL A 69 -17.75 13.70 15.67
CA VAL A 69 -18.82 13.52 14.67
C VAL A 69 -18.47 12.41 13.69
N ASP A 70 -19.45 11.94 12.92
CA ASP A 70 -19.22 10.93 11.88
C ASP A 70 -18.21 11.42 10.81
N ALA A 71 -17.07 10.74 10.71
CA ALA A 71 -15.99 11.12 9.79
C ALA A 71 -16.42 11.02 8.31
N GLY A 72 -17.26 10.04 7.95
CA GLY A 72 -17.80 9.89 6.60
C GLY A 72 -18.72 11.06 6.22
N GLY A 73 -19.60 11.47 7.13
CA GLY A 73 -20.44 12.65 7.02
C GLY A 73 -19.63 13.92 6.86
N ALA A 74 -18.59 14.11 7.66
CA ALA A 74 -17.66 15.23 7.53
C ALA A 74 -16.98 15.28 6.15
N GLY A 75 -16.49 14.13 5.66
CA GLY A 75 -15.91 14.01 4.32
C GLY A 75 -16.92 14.34 3.20
N PHE A 76 -18.17 13.92 3.35
CA PHE A 76 -19.23 14.28 2.40
C PHE A 76 -19.50 15.79 2.36
N LEU A 77 -19.50 16.48 3.51
CA LEU A 77 -19.66 17.95 3.53
C LEU A 77 -18.45 18.68 2.93
N LEU A 78 -17.24 18.13 3.10
CA LEU A 78 -16.05 18.66 2.45
C LEU A 78 -16.17 18.58 0.91
N LEU A 79 -16.74 17.48 0.39
CA LEU A 79 -17.05 17.36 -1.04
C LEU A 79 -18.04 18.43 -1.52
N LEU A 80 -19.10 18.72 -0.74
CA LEU A 80 -20.04 19.80 -1.07
C LEU A 80 -19.37 21.18 -1.05
N ASN A 81 -18.47 21.43 -0.10
CA ASN A 81 -17.64 22.63 -0.07
C ASN A 81 -16.76 22.75 -1.33
N ALA A 82 -16.17 21.64 -1.79
CA ALA A 82 -15.39 21.61 -3.02
C ALA A 82 -16.23 21.94 -4.26
N PHE A 83 -17.48 21.48 -4.32
CA PHE A 83 -18.38 21.88 -5.42
C PHE A 83 -18.68 23.37 -5.40
N LEU A 84 -18.91 23.97 -4.23
CA LEU A 84 -19.13 25.41 -4.12
C LEU A 84 -17.88 26.20 -4.52
N HIS A 85 -16.69 25.76 -4.08
CA HIS A 85 -15.42 26.34 -4.50
C HIS A 85 -15.29 26.37 -6.03
N VAL A 86 -15.60 25.26 -6.71
CA VAL A 86 -15.56 25.18 -8.17
C VAL A 86 -16.61 26.08 -8.84
N LEU A 87 -17.80 26.22 -8.25
CA LEU A 87 -18.92 26.95 -8.84
C LEU A 87 -18.80 28.47 -8.73
N ASP A 88 -18.25 28.99 -7.63
CA ASP A 88 -18.20 30.44 -7.39
C ASP A 88 -16.89 30.96 -6.77
N GLY A 89 -15.90 30.11 -6.59
CA GLY A 89 -14.56 30.49 -6.14
C GLY A 89 -14.44 30.77 -4.64
N ARG A 90 -15.45 30.44 -3.82
CA ARG A 90 -15.33 30.56 -2.36
C ARG A 90 -14.26 29.62 -1.81
N ASP A 91 -13.56 30.03 -0.75
CA ASP A 91 -12.48 29.23 -0.16
C ASP A 91 -12.98 27.91 0.46
N LEU A 92 -12.13 26.88 0.41
CA LEU A 92 -12.35 25.64 1.13
C LEU A 92 -12.18 25.86 2.65
N PRO A 93 -12.89 25.10 3.50
CA PRO A 93 -12.68 25.14 4.93
C PRO A 93 -11.22 24.77 5.26
N SER A 94 -10.62 25.50 6.21
CA SER A 94 -9.27 25.22 6.65
C SER A 94 -9.20 23.87 7.38
N PRO A 95 -8.12 23.10 7.22
CA PRO A 95 -7.91 21.87 7.99
C PRO A 95 -8.02 22.18 9.48
N GLN A 96 -8.80 21.38 10.21
CA GLN A 96 -8.82 21.47 11.66
C GLN A 96 -7.54 20.87 12.25
N ASP A 97 -7.03 21.49 13.30
CA ASP A 97 -5.83 21.04 14.01
C ASP A 97 -6.17 19.75 14.80
N VAL A 98 -5.81 18.59 14.22
CA VAL A 98 -6.12 17.25 14.75
C VAL A 98 -5.36 16.90 16.04
N SER A 99 -4.48 17.80 16.52
CA SER A 99 -3.65 17.60 17.71
C SER A 99 -4.43 17.39 19.02
N GLN A 100 -5.72 17.71 19.07
CA GLN A 100 -6.56 17.49 20.26
C GLN A 100 -7.38 16.20 20.25
N VAL A 101 -7.59 15.55 19.09
CA VAL A 101 -8.41 14.33 18.99
C VAL A 101 -7.61 13.09 19.41
N ALA A 102 -6.28 13.14 19.31
CA ALA A 102 -5.37 12.05 19.71
C ALA A 102 -5.41 11.70 21.21
N ASN A 103 -5.96 12.57 22.07
CA ASN A 103 -6.01 12.34 23.52
C ASN A 103 -7.36 11.76 24.02
N ALA A 104 -8.36 11.57 23.15
CA ALA A 104 -9.70 11.12 23.56
C ALA A 104 -9.88 9.60 23.52
N THR A 105 -8.97 8.84 22.91
CA THR A 105 -9.02 7.37 22.84
C THR A 105 -8.25 6.65 23.95
N ASP A 106 -7.55 7.37 24.82
CA ASP A 106 -6.59 6.80 25.78
C ASP A 106 -7.18 6.49 27.17
N ASN A 107 -8.51 6.36 27.30
CA ASN A 107 -9.16 5.97 28.56
C ASN A 107 -10.45 5.19 28.34
N SER A 108 -10.34 3.98 27.80
CA SER A 108 -11.27 2.87 28.05
C SER A 108 -10.53 1.56 27.78
N PRO A 109 -10.36 0.65 28.77
CA PRO A 109 -9.93 -0.71 28.49
C PRO A 109 -11.13 -1.47 27.90
N GLY A 110 -11.49 -1.11 26.68
CA GLY A 110 -12.34 -1.91 25.80
C GLY A 110 -11.43 -2.34 24.67
N GLU A 111 -11.22 -3.65 24.55
CA GLU A 111 -10.61 -4.28 23.38
C GLU A 111 -11.07 -3.53 22.13
N VAL A 112 -10.12 -2.99 21.35
CA VAL A 112 -10.39 -2.67 19.95
C VAL A 112 -10.72 -4.02 19.34
N GLN A 113 -12.02 -4.33 19.26
CA GLN A 113 -12.51 -5.48 18.54
C GLN A 113 -12.08 -5.23 17.10
N ILE A 114 -10.94 -5.84 16.72
CA ILE A 114 -10.73 -6.31 15.35
C ILE A 114 -12.08 -6.90 14.97
N ALA A 115 -12.74 -6.35 13.95
CA ALA A 115 -14.04 -6.85 13.53
C ALA A 115 -13.96 -8.38 13.53
N ASP A 116 -14.90 -9.08 14.16
CA ASP A 116 -14.89 -10.56 14.33
C ASP A 116 -14.72 -11.33 13.00
N LEU A 117 -14.71 -10.63 11.86
CA LEU A 117 -14.62 -11.11 10.49
C LEU A 117 -13.28 -10.66 9.86
N ARG A 118 -12.45 -11.65 9.51
CA ARG A 118 -11.06 -11.50 9.07
C ARG A 118 -10.91 -11.09 7.61
N TYR A 119 -11.84 -11.46 6.75
CA TYR A 119 -11.69 -11.25 5.31
C TYR A 119 -12.69 -10.24 4.76
N GLU A 120 -12.23 -9.42 3.82
CA GLU A 120 -13.08 -8.66 2.91
C GLU A 120 -13.21 -9.44 1.59
N VAL A 121 -14.43 -9.60 1.10
CA VAL A 121 -14.69 -10.12 -0.24
C VAL A 121 -15.39 -9.05 -1.06
N MET A 122 -14.77 -8.69 -2.18
CA MET A 122 -15.33 -7.75 -3.15
C MET A 122 -15.41 -8.36 -4.55
N TYR A 123 -16.47 -8.06 -5.30
CA TYR A 123 -16.55 -8.40 -6.71
C TYR A 123 -17.58 -7.57 -7.47
N LEU A 124 -17.46 -7.59 -8.79
CA LEU A 124 -18.54 -7.20 -9.68
C LEU A 124 -19.41 -8.41 -10.01
N LEU A 125 -20.72 -8.24 -10.04
CA LEU A 125 -21.70 -9.28 -10.29
C LEU A 125 -22.63 -8.87 -11.42
N ASN A 126 -22.67 -9.68 -12.48
CA ASN A 126 -23.74 -9.59 -13.48
C ASN A 126 -24.89 -10.47 -13.04
N ALA A 127 -26.00 -9.88 -12.61
CA ALA A 127 -27.19 -10.60 -12.14
C ALA A 127 -28.47 -9.77 -12.37
N PRO A 128 -29.64 -10.41 -12.60
CA PRO A 128 -30.90 -9.70 -12.73
C PRO A 128 -31.25 -8.90 -11.46
N ASP A 129 -31.76 -7.69 -11.64
CA ASP A 129 -32.08 -6.78 -10.53
C ASP A 129 -33.06 -7.40 -9.53
N GLU A 130 -34.02 -8.20 -10.01
CA GLU A 130 -34.99 -8.91 -9.17
C GLU A 130 -34.39 -9.96 -8.21
N ALA A 131 -33.17 -10.45 -8.49
CA ALA A 131 -32.50 -11.45 -7.65
C ALA A 131 -31.77 -10.84 -6.45
N MET A 132 -31.53 -9.52 -6.46
CA MET A 132 -30.64 -8.88 -5.50
C MET A 132 -31.20 -8.78 -4.08
N ASP A 133 -32.52 -8.69 -3.93
CA ASP A 133 -33.15 -8.67 -2.61
C ASP A 133 -32.97 -10.01 -1.87
N GLU A 134 -33.01 -11.13 -2.60
CA GLU A 134 -32.77 -12.44 -2.02
C GLU A 134 -31.28 -12.67 -1.74
N PHE A 135 -30.42 -12.27 -2.68
CA PHE A 135 -28.97 -12.28 -2.51
C PHE A 135 -28.50 -11.56 -1.24
N LYS A 136 -28.98 -10.33 -1.01
CA LYS A 136 -28.68 -9.56 0.19
C LYS A 136 -29.07 -10.28 1.48
N ARG A 137 -30.17 -11.05 1.47
CA ARG A 137 -30.60 -11.85 2.64
C ARG A 137 -29.69 -13.05 2.89
N VAL A 138 -29.24 -13.72 1.83
CA VAL A 138 -28.26 -14.82 1.94
C VAL A 138 -26.95 -14.28 2.52
N TRP A 139 -26.45 -13.19 1.94
CA TRP A 139 -25.23 -12.50 2.39
C TRP A 139 -25.31 -12.02 3.84
N ALA A 140 -26.47 -11.56 4.31
CA ALA A 140 -26.68 -11.17 5.71
C ALA A 140 -26.46 -12.32 6.72
N GLY A 141 -26.49 -13.58 6.27
CA GLY A 141 -26.16 -14.76 7.08
C GLY A 141 -24.71 -15.20 7.00
N LEU A 142 -23.92 -14.63 6.08
CA LEU A 142 -22.53 -15.03 5.80
C LEU A 142 -21.50 -14.02 6.32
N GLY A 143 -21.92 -12.81 6.68
CA GLY A 143 -21.01 -11.77 7.12
C GLY A 143 -21.71 -10.47 7.51
N ASP A 144 -20.93 -9.41 7.66
CA ASP A 144 -21.40 -8.07 8.02
C ASP A 144 -20.78 -6.99 7.12
N SER A 145 -21.10 -5.72 7.39
CA SER A 145 -20.63 -4.57 6.60
C SER A 145 -20.93 -4.70 5.11
N ILE A 146 -22.12 -5.21 4.79
CA ILE A 146 -22.50 -5.53 3.42
C ILE A 146 -22.88 -4.27 2.66
N VAL A 147 -22.21 -4.03 1.54
CA VAL A 147 -22.52 -2.99 0.56
C VAL A 147 -22.76 -3.62 -0.81
N VAL A 148 -23.92 -3.36 -1.38
CA VAL A 148 -24.30 -3.84 -2.71
C VAL A 148 -24.91 -2.68 -3.50
N VAL A 149 -24.12 -2.12 -4.43
CA VAL A 149 -24.46 -0.94 -5.22
C VAL A 149 -24.49 -1.31 -6.69
N GLY A 150 -25.54 -0.93 -7.42
CA GLY A 150 -25.64 -1.24 -8.83
C GLY A 150 -27.07 -1.09 -9.36
N GLY A 151 -27.28 -1.62 -10.56
CA GLY A 151 -28.54 -1.62 -11.29
C GLY A 151 -28.31 -1.95 -12.76
N ASP A 152 -29.39 -2.20 -13.49
CA ASP A 152 -29.35 -2.54 -14.91
C ASP A 152 -28.51 -3.80 -15.19
N GLY A 153 -28.55 -4.76 -14.27
CA GLY A 153 -27.88 -6.06 -14.42
C GLY A 153 -26.42 -6.12 -13.97
N LEU A 154 -25.82 -5.01 -13.49
CA LEU A 154 -24.44 -4.98 -13.00
C LEU A 154 -24.36 -4.40 -11.57
N TRP A 155 -23.67 -5.12 -10.69
CA TRP A 155 -23.59 -4.84 -9.26
C TRP A 155 -22.15 -4.86 -8.77
N ASN A 156 -21.82 -3.99 -7.83
CA ASN A 156 -20.59 -4.01 -7.04
C ASN A 156 -20.95 -4.46 -5.63
N CYS A 157 -20.34 -5.55 -5.19
CA CYS A 157 -20.66 -6.25 -3.95
C CYS A 157 -19.44 -6.27 -3.03
N HIS A 158 -19.65 -5.97 -1.75
CA HIS A 158 -18.67 -5.95 -0.67
C HIS A 158 -19.29 -6.58 0.57
N ILE A 159 -18.59 -7.51 1.19
CA ILE A 159 -18.92 -8.07 2.51
C ILE A 159 -17.65 -8.34 3.32
N HIS A 160 -17.72 -8.17 4.64
CA HIS A 160 -16.72 -8.70 5.56
C HIS A 160 -17.20 -10.07 6.06
N THR A 161 -16.36 -11.09 6.02
CA THR A 161 -16.73 -12.49 6.30
C THR A 161 -15.53 -13.33 6.76
N ASN A 162 -15.80 -14.48 7.38
CA ASN A 162 -14.81 -15.56 7.54
C ASN A 162 -15.05 -16.71 6.55
N ASP A 163 -16.17 -16.68 5.81
CA ASP A 163 -16.66 -17.72 4.92
C ASP A 163 -16.56 -17.26 3.46
N ILE A 164 -15.32 -17.14 2.97
CA ILE A 164 -15.01 -16.66 1.60
C ILE A 164 -15.72 -17.50 0.52
N GLY A 165 -15.66 -18.83 0.65
CA GLY A 165 -16.26 -19.76 -0.31
C GLY A 165 -17.77 -19.56 -0.47
N PRO A 166 -18.56 -19.74 0.60
CA PRO A 166 -20.02 -19.51 0.57
C PRO A 166 -20.42 -18.13 0.06
N THR A 167 -19.61 -17.10 0.36
CA THR A 167 -19.84 -15.73 -0.10
C THR A 167 -19.79 -15.60 -1.63
N ILE A 168 -18.80 -16.22 -2.27
CA ILE A 168 -18.66 -16.23 -3.73
C ILE A 168 -19.69 -17.17 -4.38
N GLU A 169 -19.94 -18.33 -3.75
CA GLU A 169 -20.93 -19.31 -4.23
C GLU A 169 -22.33 -18.70 -4.33
N ALA A 170 -22.75 -17.90 -3.35
CA ALA A 170 -24.02 -17.18 -3.38
C ALA A 170 -24.17 -16.27 -4.62
N ALA A 171 -23.09 -15.68 -5.14
CA ALA A 171 -23.15 -14.91 -6.38
C ALA A 171 -23.28 -15.79 -7.64
N ILE A 172 -22.65 -16.97 -7.62
CA ILE A 172 -22.71 -17.92 -8.74
C ILE A 172 -24.13 -18.46 -8.92
N GLU A 173 -24.89 -18.61 -7.82
CA GLU A 173 -26.27 -19.09 -7.86
C GLU A 173 -27.22 -18.15 -8.62
N ILE A 174 -26.96 -16.84 -8.58
CA ILE A 174 -27.86 -15.82 -9.15
C ILE A 174 -27.32 -15.13 -10.41
N GLY A 175 -26.05 -15.35 -10.74
CA GLY A 175 -25.40 -14.62 -11.80
C GLY A 175 -23.94 -15.00 -12.02
N ARG A 176 -23.16 -14.05 -12.55
CA ARG A 176 -21.75 -14.24 -12.88
C ARG A 176 -20.87 -13.23 -12.13
N PRO A 177 -20.19 -13.62 -11.04
CA PRO A 177 -19.19 -12.78 -10.41
C PRO A 177 -17.94 -12.67 -11.29
N HIS A 178 -17.26 -11.52 -11.24
CA HIS A 178 -15.98 -11.28 -11.89
C HIS A 178 -15.18 -10.20 -11.14
N ARG A 179 -13.87 -10.17 -11.36
CA ARG A 179 -12.92 -9.32 -10.60
C ARG A 179 -13.07 -9.54 -9.09
N ILE A 180 -13.07 -10.80 -8.69
CA ILE A 180 -13.15 -11.19 -7.29
C ILE A 180 -11.83 -10.81 -6.62
N ARG A 181 -11.92 -10.04 -5.54
CA ARG A 181 -10.83 -9.70 -4.64
C ARG A 181 -11.18 -10.22 -3.25
N VAL A 182 -10.22 -10.86 -2.61
CA VAL A 182 -10.31 -11.30 -1.22
C VAL A 182 -9.11 -10.70 -0.50
N THR A 183 -9.37 -9.94 0.56
CA THR A 183 -8.34 -9.25 1.34
C THR A 183 -8.40 -9.78 2.78
N ASP A 184 -7.26 -10.09 3.38
CA ASP A 184 -7.16 -10.33 4.82
C ASP A 184 -7.04 -8.98 5.53
N LEU A 185 -8.10 -8.58 6.23
CA LEU A 185 -8.18 -7.29 6.90
C LEU A 185 -7.22 -7.20 8.09
N ALA A 186 -6.87 -8.34 8.71
CA ALA A 186 -5.89 -8.35 9.79
C ALA A 186 -4.47 -8.13 9.23
N GLU A 187 -4.16 -8.76 8.09
CA GLU A 187 -2.91 -8.53 7.36
C GLU A 187 -2.81 -7.10 6.86
N GLU A 188 -3.85 -6.54 6.25
CA GLU A 188 -3.87 -5.16 5.75
C GLU A 188 -3.69 -4.13 6.88
N VAL A 189 -4.33 -4.33 8.04
CA VAL A 189 -4.13 -3.46 9.21
C VAL A 189 -2.73 -3.63 9.82
N MET A 190 -2.18 -4.85 9.83
CA MET A 190 -0.79 -5.08 10.27
C MET A 190 0.20 -4.42 9.30
N GLU A 191 -0.01 -4.54 7.99
CA GLU A 191 0.79 -3.91 6.94
C GLU A 191 0.72 -2.37 7.02
N GLU A 192 -0.47 -1.79 7.17
CA GLU A 192 -0.64 -0.34 7.30
C GLU A 192 0.00 0.20 8.59
N LYS A 193 -0.11 -0.53 9.70
CA LYS A 193 0.54 -0.18 10.96
C LYS A 193 2.06 -0.29 10.85
N TRP A 194 2.59 -1.37 10.28
CA TRP A 194 4.02 -1.54 10.06
C TRP A 194 4.62 -0.50 9.12
N VAL A 195 3.92 -0.16 8.03
CA VAL A 195 4.35 0.90 7.12
C VAL A 195 4.36 2.25 7.84
N ARG A 196 3.32 2.56 8.64
CA ARG A 196 3.27 3.78 9.45
C ARG A 196 4.39 3.84 10.49
N GLU A 197 4.61 2.77 11.24
CA GLU A 197 5.66 2.65 12.26
C GLU A 197 7.07 2.76 11.67
N ALA A 198 7.28 2.21 10.47
CA ALA A 198 8.53 2.37 9.75
C ALA A 198 8.74 3.83 9.28
N THR A 199 7.67 4.51 8.83
CA THR A 199 7.73 5.89 8.29
C THR A 199 7.74 7.01 9.34
N GLU A 200 7.12 6.78 10.50
CA GLU A 200 7.05 7.73 11.60
C GLU A 200 7.93 7.24 12.74
N GLY A 201 9.23 7.55 12.66
CA GLY A 201 10.23 7.12 13.64
C GLY A 201 9.77 7.25 15.10
N GLY A 202 9.48 6.10 15.71
CA GLY A 202 9.56 5.91 17.16
C GLY A 202 8.32 6.22 18.00
N LYS A 203 7.16 5.63 17.70
CA LYS A 203 6.15 5.33 18.74
C LYS A 203 5.58 3.93 18.57
N VAL A 204 6.08 3.03 19.42
CA VAL A 204 5.63 1.65 19.56
C VAL A 204 4.38 1.67 20.45
N ASP A 205 3.19 1.64 19.86
CA ASP A 205 1.99 1.21 20.60
C ASP A 205 1.86 -0.31 20.41
N GLU A 206 1.71 -1.02 21.54
CA GLU A 206 1.72 -2.48 21.73
C GLU A 206 1.51 -3.32 20.45
N ALA A 207 2.61 -3.65 19.77
CA ALA A 207 2.65 -4.53 18.62
C ALA A 207 2.20 -5.95 18.99
N ILE A 208 1.44 -6.58 18.09
CA ILE A 208 1.24 -8.03 18.12
C ILE A 208 2.63 -8.65 18.01
N ALA A 209 3.07 -9.35 19.06
CA ALA A 209 4.41 -9.92 19.12
C ALA A 209 4.67 -10.78 17.87
N PRO A 210 5.73 -10.49 17.09
CA PRO A 210 5.98 -11.23 15.86
C PRO A 210 6.24 -12.71 16.18
N THR A 211 5.80 -13.59 15.28
CA THR A 211 5.87 -15.04 15.52
C THR A 211 7.35 -15.44 15.67
N PRO A 212 7.75 -16.07 16.79
CA PRO A 212 9.14 -16.45 16.99
C PRO A 212 9.65 -17.38 15.90
N VAL A 213 10.83 -17.07 15.36
CA VAL A 213 11.54 -17.88 14.36
C VAL A 213 12.95 -18.21 14.86
N PRO A 214 13.52 -19.37 14.51
CA PRO A 214 14.90 -19.70 14.92
C PRO A 214 15.95 -18.72 14.38
N CYS A 215 15.81 -18.28 13.13
CA CYS A 215 16.59 -17.18 12.55
C CYS A 215 15.63 -16.16 11.96
N ALA A 216 15.84 -14.87 12.23
CA ALA A 216 15.08 -13.77 11.66
C ALA A 216 15.89 -13.03 10.59
N VAL A 217 15.21 -12.30 9.72
CA VAL A 217 15.80 -11.39 8.74
C VAL A 217 15.40 -9.96 9.07
N VAL A 218 16.39 -9.07 9.10
CA VAL A 218 16.24 -7.61 9.13
C VAL A 218 16.65 -7.06 7.78
N ALA A 219 15.75 -6.41 7.04
CA ALA A 219 16.09 -5.82 5.74
C ALA A 219 15.96 -4.29 5.75
N VAL A 220 16.86 -3.61 5.04
CA VAL A 220 16.74 -2.18 4.80
C VAL A 220 15.94 -1.95 3.53
N SER A 221 14.92 -1.09 3.61
CA SER A 221 14.00 -0.81 2.51
C SER A 221 13.79 0.70 2.34
N PRO A 222 13.81 1.22 1.09
CA PRO A 222 13.67 2.66 0.85
C PRO A 222 12.22 3.12 0.71
N ALA A 223 11.25 2.20 0.58
CA ALA A 223 9.86 2.54 0.27
C ALA A 223 8.86 1.46 0.75
N ALA A 224 7.63 1.88 1.02
CA ALA A 224 6.56 1.02 1.52
C ALA A 224 6.20 -0.14 0.58
N GLY A 225 6.25 0.07 -0.74
CA GLY A 225 6.00 -1.01 -1.70
C GLY A 225 7.05 -2.12 -1.60
N ILE A 226 8.32 -1.75 -1.55
CA ILE A 226 9.45 -2.69 -1.36
C ILE A 226 9.37 -3.37 0.02
N SER A 227 9.02 -2.61 1.07
CA SER A 227 8.80 -3.17 2.41
C SER A 227 7.76 -4.28 2.42
N ARG A 228 6.64 -4.10 1.70
CA ARG A 228 5.61 -5.16 1.56
C ARG A 228 6.13 -6.40 0.85
N ILE A 229 6.95 -6.23 -0.19
CA ILE A 229 7.57 -7.37 -0.88
C ILE A 229 8.50 -8.14 0.07
N PHE A 230 9.37 -7.44 0.81
CA PHE A 230 10.23 -8.11 1.78
C PHE A 230 9.43 -8.84 2.86
N HIS A 231 8.36 -8.21 3.36
CA HIS A 231 7.51 -8.84 4.36
C HIS A 231 6.86 -10.14 3.84
N SER A 232 6.29 -10.11 2.63
CA SER A 232 5.66 -11.29 2.04
C SER A 232 6.65 -12.43 1.74
N MET A 233 7.94 -12.11 1.59
CA MET A 233 9.04 -13.07 1.47
C MET A 233 9.58 -13.56 2.81
N GLY A 234 8.94 -13.20 3.93
CA GLY A 234 9.28 -13.70 5.26
C GLY A 234 10.37 -12.93 5.98
N VAL A 235 10.56 -11.63 5.66
CA VAL A 235 11.40 -10.73 6.47
C VAL A 235 10.61 -10.30 7.71
N GLN A 236 11.24 -10.42 8.89
CA GLN A 236 10.60 -10.13 10.17
C GLN A 236 10.66 -8.66 10.54
N GLU A 237 11.77 -7.99 10.23
CA GLU A 237 12.00 -6.60 10.63
C GLU A 237 12.49 -5.77 9.45
N LEU A 238 12.00 -4.54 9.36
CA LEU A 238 12.34 -3.61 8.30
C LEU A 238 12.85 -2.30 8.87
N VAL A 239 13.96 -1.84 8.31
CA VAL A 239 14.52 -0.52 8.65
C VAL A 239 14.40 0.36 7.43
N LEU A 240 13.84 1.56 7.59
CA LEU A 240 13.86 2.51 6.49
C LEU A 240 15.28 2.94 6.17
N GLY A 241 15.64 2.80 4.90
CA GLY A 241 16.92 3.29 4.44
C GLY A 241 17.08 3.25 2.92
N GLY A 242 17.87 4.18 2.41
CA GLY A 242 18.15 4.34 0.99
C GLY A 242 19.31 5.30 0.75
N GLN A 243 19.55 5.67 -0.52
CA GLN A 243 20.74 6.44 -0.92
C GLN A 243 20.91 7.78 -0.17
N SER A 244 19.82 8.45 0.19
CA SER A 244 19.81 9.73 0.89
C SER A 244 19.52 9.63 2.40
N MET A 245 19.11 8.45 2.89
CA MET A 245 18.77 8.19 4.29
C MET A 245 19.36 6.84 4.69
N ASN A 246 20.65 6.81 5.04
CA ASN A 246 21.27 5.59 5.54
C ASN A 246 21.01 5.46 7.05
N PRO A 247 20.50 4.33 7.54
CA PRO A 247 20.30 4.08 8.96
C PRO A 247 21.66 4.06 9.68
N SER A 248 21.64 4.54 10.91
CA SER A 248 22.73 4.47 11.86
C SER A 248 22.89 3.05 12.42
N THR A 249 24.06 2.76 13.02
CA THR A 249 24.28 1.50 13.74
C THR A 249 23.24 1.29 14.84
N ALA A 250 22.83 2.37 15.52
CA ALA A 250 21.84 2.30 16.59
C ALA A 250 20.44 1.90 16.09
N GLU A 251 20.03 2.37 14.91
CA GLU A 251 18.76 2.00 14.29
C GLU A 251 18.76 0.55 13.83
N LEU A 252 19.83 0.09 13.18
CA LEU A 252 19.97 -1.33 12.81
C LEU A 252 20.03 -2.24 14.05
N LEU A 253 20.75 -1.83 15.09
CA LEU A 253 20.82 -2.57 16.35
C LEU A 253 19.44 -2.66 17.01
N ALA A 254 18.67 -1.58 17.04
CA ALA A 254 17.32 -1.59 17.59
C ALA A 254 16.40 -2.59 16.86
N ALA A 255 16.47 -2.64 15.53
CA ALA A 255 15.72 -3.62 14.74
C ALA A 255 16.19 -5.06 15.01
N VAL A 256 17.50 -5.30 15.12
CA VAL A 256 18.05 -6.61 15.49
C VAL A 256 17.57 -7.04 16.87
N GLU A 257 17.54 -6.14 17.86
CA GLU A 257 17.04 -6.44 19.20
C GLU A 257 15.54 -6.74 19.21
N HIS A 258 14.77 -6.04 18.37
CA HIS A 258 13.32 -6.26 18.23
C HIS A 258 12.99 -7.58 17.52
N ALA A 259 13.82 -8.02 16.58
CA ALA A 259 13.61 -9.26 15.82
C ALA A 259 13.38 -10.46 16.76
N PRO A 260 12.36 -11.32 16.50
CA PRO A 260 11.94 -12.37 17.42
C PRO A 260 12.79 -13.66 17.32
N ALA A 261 14.11 -13.50 17.23
CA ALA A 261 15.10 -14.57 17.10
C ALA A 261 16.42 -14.23 17.80
N GLU A 262 17.18 -15.26 18.18
CA GLU A 262 18.56 -15.15 18.66
C GLU A 262 19.59 -15.14 17.52
N GLU A 263 19.22 -15.73 16.37
CA GLU A 263 20.00 -15.68 15.14
C GLU A 263 19.36 -14.65 14.20
N VAL A 264 20.15 -13.72 13.65
CA VAL A 264 19.63 -12.66 12.79
C VAL A 264 20.50 -12.48 11.55
N VAL A 265 19.87 -12.37 10.39
CA VAL A 265 20.52 -11.98 9.13
C VAL A 265 20.13 -10.54 8.78
N ILE A 266 21.11 -9.71 8.45
CA ILE A 266 20.86 -8.34 7.97
C ILE A 266 21.06 -8.27 6.45
N LEU A 267 20.09 -7.67 5.75
CA LEU A 267 20.13 -7.33 4.33
C LEU A 267 20.26 -5.81 4.16
N PRO A 268 21.47 -5.26 3.92
CA PRO A 268 21.70 -3.82 3.83
C PRO A 268 21.06 -3.18 2.60
N ASN A 269 20.97 -3.92 1.49
CA ASN A 269 20.37 -3.51 0.21
C ASN A 269 20.90 -2.17 -0.35
N ASN A 270 22.04 -1.73 0.16
CA ASN A 270 22.71 -0.48 -0.20
C ASN A 270 24.18 -0.61 0.20
N SER A 271 25.08 -0.37 -0.74
CA SER A 271 26.53 -0.48 -0.51
C SER A 271 27.03 0.43 0.63
N ASN A 272 26.38 1.57 0.87
CA ASN A 272 26.75 2.50 1.93
C ASN A 272 26.39 1.98 3.34
N ILE A 273 25.50 1.00 3.44
CA ILE A 273 24.99 0.46 4.70
C ILE A 273 25.74 -0.80 5.12
N VAL A 274 26.36 -1.54 4.19
CA VAL A 274 27.07 -2.80 4.47
C VAL A 274 28.08 -2.68 5.61
N ALA A 275 28.86 -1.59 5.65
CA ALA A 275 29.84 -1.36 6.71
C ALA A 275 29.19 -1.14 8.09
N VAL A 276 28.07 -0.41 8.12
CA VAL A 276 27.30 -0.14 9.35
C VAL A 276 26.63 -1.41 9.86
N ALA A 277 26.03 -2.21 8.96
CA ALA A 277 25.41 -3.48 9.29
C ALA A 277 26.40 -4.48 9.91
N ARG A 278 27.63 -4.56 9.39
CA ARG A 278 28.67 -5.44 9.93
C ARG A 278 29.14 -5.06 11.34
N ALA A 279 28.96 -3.81 11.75
CA ALA A 279 29.31 -3.38 13.09
C ALA A 279 28.29 -3.84 14.16
N VAL A 280 27.07 -4.22 13.75
CA VAL A 280 25.97 -4.56 14.68
C VAL A 280 26.28 -5.82 15.48
N ASP A 281 26.94 -6.83 14.89
CA ASP A 281 27.28 -8.10 15.56
C ASP A 281 28.09 -7.88 16.85
N SER A 282 29.00 -6.89 16.88
CA SER A 282 29.79 -6.58 18.08
C SER A 282 29.04 -5.80 19.17
N GLU A 283 27.82 -5.33 18.88
CA GLU A 283 27.03 -4.46 19.76
C GLU A 283 25.81 -5.18 20.38
N THR A 284 25.60 -6.47 20.08
CA THR A 284 24.51 -7.30 20.62
C THR A 284 25.01 -8.60 21.25
N GLN A 285 24.14 -9.32 21.95
CA GLN A 285 24.37 -10.70 22.40
C GLN A 285 23.80 -11.74 21.42
N LYS A 286 22.95 -11.33 20.47
CA LYS A 286 22.43 -12.18 19.40
C LYS A 286 23.54 -12.53 18.40
N SER A 287 23.40 -13.66 17.70
CA SER A 287 24.28 -14.02 16.59
C SER A 287 23.84 -13.26 15.33
N VAL A 288 24.67 -12.38 14.78
CA VAL A 288 24.31 -11.58 13.61
C VAL A 288 25.21 -11.89 12.43
N ALA A 289 24.60 -12.20 11.29
CA ALA A 289 25.30 -12.33 10.01
C ALA A 289 24.79 -11.27 9.01
N VAL A 290 25.67 -10.83 8.10
CA VAL A 290 25.33 -9.84 7.07
C VAL A 290 25.52 -10.45 5.70
N VAL A 291 24.45 -10.47 4.90
CA VAL A 291 24.55 -10.71 3.45
C VAL A 291 24.89 -9.37 2.81
N PRO A 292 26.00 -9.21 2.09
CA PRO A 292 26.47 -7.90 1.64
C PRO A 292 25.72 -7.40 0.39
N THR A 293 24.39 -7.37 0.45
CA THR A 293 23.53 -6.85 -0.63
C THR A 293 23.70 -5.34 -0.76
N ASN A 294 23.82 -4.87 -1.99
CA ASN A 294 24.08 -3.49 -2.38
C ASN A 294 22.89 -2.85 -3.09
N SER A 295 21.89 -3.64 -3.48
CA SER A 295 20.67 -3.18 -4.13
C SER A 295 19.44 -3.96 -3.64
N ILE A 296 18.26 -3.46 -3.97
CA ILE A 296 16.99 -4.11 -3.62
C ILE A 296 16.79 -5.44 -4.37
N PRO A 297 17.06 -5.54 -5.69
CA PRO A 297 16.98 -6.83 -6.39
C PRO A 297 17.88 -7.92 -5.78
N GLU A 298 19.10 -7.58 -5.32
CA GLU A 298 19.96 -8.53 -4.60
C GLU A 298 19.32 -9.01 -3.30
N GLY A 299 18.70 -8.10 -2.55
CA GLY A 299 17.95 -8.41 -1.34
C GLY A 299 16.79 -9.38 -1.59
N LEU A 300 16.03 -9.16 -2.67
CA LEU A 300 14.93 -10.06 -3.03
C LEU A 300 15.44 -11.44 -3.45
N ALA A 301 16.44 -11.49 -4.33
CA ALA A 301 16.98 -12.74 -4.83
C ALA A 301 17.58 -13.61 -3.72
N CYS A 302 18.29 -12.98 -2.77
CA CYS A 302 18.91 -13.71 -1.69
C CYS A 302 17.90 -14.41 -0.76
N LEU A 303 16.67 -13.88 -0.65
CA LEU A 303 15.62 -14.45 0.20
C LEU A 303 15.09 -15.80 -0.30
N PHE A 304 15.30 -16.16 -1.58
CA PHE A 304 14.99 -17.52 -2.04
C PHE A 304 15.87 -18.59 -1.39
N GLY A 305 17.01 -18.21 -0.81
CA GLY A 305 17.92 -19.10 -0.09
C GLY A 305 17.76 -19.05 1.43
N TYR A 306 16.78 -18.29 1.93
CA TYR A 306 16.53 -18.17 3.36
C TYR A 306 15.80 -19.39 3.91
N ASP A 307 16.39 -20.03 4.93
CA ASP A 307 15.78 -21.07 5.73
C ASP A 307 15.60 -20.57 7.17
N PRO A 308 14.36 -20.31 7.63
CA PRO A 308 14.10 -19.82 8.98
C PRO A 308 14.54 -20.80 10.08
N GLN A 309 14.83 -22.07 9.75
CA GLN A 309 15.30 -23.08 10.69
C GLN A 309 16.83 -23.20 10.78
N ALA A 310 17.57 -22.58 9.86
CA ALA A 310 19.03 -22.57 9.86
C ALA A 310 19.59 -21.45 10.75
N ASP A 311 20.87 -21.55 11.12
CA ASP A 311 21.57 -20.46 11.82
C ASP A 311 21.90 -19.29 10.89
N SER A 312 22.21 -18.13 11.47
CA SER A 312 22.48 -16.88 10.74
C SER A 312 23.65 -17.02 9.75
N ALA A 313 24.70 -17.77 10.12
CA ALA A 313 25.87 -17.97 9.28
C ALA A 313 25.57 -18.86 8.06
N THR A 314 24.79 -19.92 8.24
CA THR A 314 24.38 -20.83 7.18
C THR A 314 23.44 -20.11 6.20
N ASN A 315 22.47 -19.37 6.73
CA ASN A 315 21.60 -18.52 5.92
C ASN A 315 22.42 -17.49 5.14
N ALA A 316 23.28 -16.72 5.82
CA ALA A 316 24.04 -15.67 5.15
C ALA A 316 24.92 -16.21 4.01
N LYS A 317 25.45 -17.42 4.15
CA LYS A 317 26.20 -18.07 3.08
C LYS A 317 25.31 -18.44 1.89
N ALA A 318 24.20 -19.15 2.13
CA ALA A 318 23.29 -19.58 1.06
C ALA A 318 22.66 -18.40 0.32
N MET A 319 22.23 -17.38 1.09
CA MET A 319 21.66 -16.14 0.56
C MET A 319 22.70 -15.35 -0.25
N ALA A 320 23.95 -15.28 0.21
CA ALA A 320 25.02 -14.58 -0.54
C ALA A 320 25.28 -15.23 -1.91
N GLU A 321 25.29 -16.57 -1.99
CA GLU A 321 25.47 -17.29 -3.25
C GLU A 321 24.40 -16.93 -4.29
N LEU A 322 23.15 -16.72 -3.85
CA LEU A 322 22.06 -16.27 -4.72
C LEU A 322 22.18 -14.79 -5.10
N SER A 323 22.51 -13.91 -4.15
CA SER A 323 22.71 -12.48 -4.48
C SER A 323 23.84 -12.25 -5.49
N ASP A 324 24.88 -13.08 -5.46
CA ASP A 324 26.00 -12.99 -6.40
C ASP A 324 25.59 -13.39 -7.82
N GLY A 325 24.58 -14.26 -7.96
CA GLY A 325 24.07 -14.76 -9.24
C GLY A 325 23.20 -13.76 -10.01
N VAL A 326 22.68 -12.72 -9.34
CA VAL A 326 21.77 -11.76 -9.96
C VAL A 326 22.52 -10.62 -10.63
N THR A 327 22.16 -10.36 -11.89
CA THR A 327 22.59 -9.15 -12.58
C THR A 327 21.62 -8.02 -12.24
N ILE A 328 22.15 -6.91 -11.76
CA ILE A 328 21.35 -5.76 -11.31
C ILE A 328 21.43 -4.60 -12.28
N GLY A 329 20.33 -3.87 -12.39
CA GLY A 329 20.25 -2.61 -13.10
C GLY A 329 19.42 -1.58 -12.33
N GLU A 330 19.79 -0.32 -12.42
CA GLU A 330 19.01 0.77 -11.83
C GLU A 330 18.91 1.93 -12.82
N VAL A 331 17.79 2.65 -12.81
CA VAL A 331 17.61 3.84 -13.63
C VAL A 331 17.30 5.03 -12.74
N THR A 332 17.99 6.14 -12.96
CA THR A 332 17.79 7.40 -12.22
C THR A 332 18.13 8.60 -13.10
N GLN A 333 17.93 9.81 -12.58
CA GLN A 333 18.26 11.05 -13.27
C GLN A 333 19.57 11.66 -12.71
N ALA A 334 20.45 12.09 -13.60
CA ALA A 334 21.69 12.73 -13.22
C ALA A 334 21.43 14.10 -12.58
N ILE A 335 21.92 14.32 -11.36
CA ILE A 335 21.79 15.58 -10.63
C ILE A 335 22.95 16.57 -10.88
N ARG A 336 23.93 16.18 -11.69
CA ARG A 336 25.10 16.99 -12.03
C ARG A 336 25.81 16.42 -13.26
N ASP A 337 26.58 17.28 -13.92
CA ASP A 337 27.50 16.86 -14.97
C ASP A 337 28.55 15.88 -14.43
N SER A 338 28.82 14.83 -15.20
CA SER A 338 29.88 13.86 -14.90
C SER A 338 30.42 13.17 -16.15
N ALA A 339 31.55 12.50 -16.03
CA ALA A 339 32.08 11.65 -17.09
C ALA A 339 31.96 10.18 -16.66
N SER A 340 31.50 9.34 -17.58
CA SER A 340 31.36 7.90 -17.38
C SER A 340 32.00 7.13 -18.54
N LEU A 341 32.10 5.80 -18.38
CA LEU A 341 32.50 4.92 -19.47
C LEU A 341 31.50 4.91 -20.63
N ALA A 342 30.21 5.17 -20.35
CA ALA A 342 29.17 5.29 -21.36
C ALA A 342 29.20 6.64 -22.11
N GLY A 343 29.89 7.65 -21.58
CA GLY A 343 30.01 8.98 -22.20
C GLY A 343 29.95 10.14 -21.20
N ALA A 344 29.86 11.34 -21.74
CA ALA A 344 29.59 12.55 -20.94
C ALA A 344 28.12 12.55 -20.51
N VAL A 345 27.89 12.76 -19.22
CA VAL A 345 26.57 12.86 -18.59
C VAL A 345 26.35 14.32 -18.24
N SER A 346 25.21 14.87 -18.66
CA SER A 346 24.76 16.20 -18.25
C SER A 346 23.72 16.11 -17.14
N GLU A 347 23.64 17.15 -16.32
CA GLU A 347 22.53 17.29 -15.36
C GLU A 347 21.17 17.20 -16.08
N GLY A 348 20.28 16.35 -15.57
CA GLY A 348 18.97 16.06 -16.13
C GLY A 348 18.92 14.85 -17.07
N ASP A 349 20.07 14.30 -17.51
CA ASP A 349 20.09 13.08 -18.32
C ASP A 349 19.54 11.89 -17.53
N TRP A 350 18.83 11.00 -18.22
CA TRP A 350 18.47 9.71 -17.67
C TRP A 350 19.66 8.77 -17.80
N ILE A 351 20.02 8.10 -16.70
CA ILE A 351 21.17 7.21 -16.65
C ILE A 351 20.76 5.83 -16.15
N GLY A 352 21.30 4.80 -16.80
CA GLY A 352 21.21 3.42 -16.34
C GLY A 352 22.53 2.99 -15.70
N LEU A 353 22.44 2.32 -14.56
CA LEU A 353 23.54 1.93 -13.70
C LEU A 353 23.54 0.40 -13.52
N ASP A 354 24.72 -0.20 -13.45
CA ASP A 354 24.93 -1.54 -12.89
C ASP A 354 25.95 -1.47 -11.73
N ARG A 355 26.45 -2.62 -11.26
CA ARG A 355 27.47 -2.70 -10.19
C ARG A 355 28.74 -1.90 -10.49
N GLU A 356 29.11 -1.72 -11.75
CA GLU A 356 30.33 -1.01 -12.16
C GLU A 356 30.11 0.49 -12.42
N GLY A 357 28.85 0.95 -12.42
CA GLY A 357 28.47 2.35 -12.58
C GLY A 357 27.61 2.59 -13.83
N ILE A 358 27.75 3.78 -14.43
CA ILE A 358 26.88 4.22 -15.53
C ILE A 358 27.17 3.43 -16.82
N ARG A 359 26.13 2.78 -17.35
CA ARG A 359 26.14 1.97 -18.58
C ARG A 359 25.33 2.55 -19.71
N SER A 360 24.28 3.30 -19.41
CA SER A 360 23.45 3.95 -20.43
C SER A 360 23.18 5.40 -20.05
N ILE A 361 23.02 6.22 -21.09
CA ILE A 361 22.63 7.63 -21.00
C ILE A 361 21.54 7.83 -22.04
N GLY A 362 20.40 8.38 -21.65
CA GLY A 362 19.24 8.59 -22.50
C GLY A 362 18.61 9.97 -22.29
N SER A 363 17.99 10.48 -23.34
CA SER A 363 17.21 11.72 -23.31
C SER A 363 15.81 11.53 -22.70
N SER A 364 15.41 10.26 -22.52
CA SER A 364 14.16 9.87 -21.87
C SER A 364 14.37 8.66 -20.96
N LEU A 365 13.47 8.48 -20.00
CA LEU A 365 13.48 7.36 -19.06
C LEU A 365 13.49 6.02 -19.80
N LEU A 366 12.59 5.85 -20.77
CA LEU A 366 12.48 4.63 -21.55
C LEU A 366 13.74 4.34 -22.39
N GLU A 367 14.36 5.37 -22.97
CA GLU A 367 15.61 5.22 -23.73
C GLU A 367 16.76 4.74 -22.84
N ALA A 368 16.93 5.34 -21.66
CA ALA A 368 17.98 4.93 -20.71
C ALA A 368 17.74 3.50 -20.20
N ALA A 369 16.49 3.17 -19.85
CA ALA A 369 16.10 1.86 -19.34
C ALA A 369 16.32 0.75 -20.39
N THR A 370 15.78 0.92 -21.60
CA THR A 370 15.93 -0.09 -22.67
C THR A 370 17.38 -0.24 -23.13
N SER A 371 18.16 0.85 -23.15
CA SER A 371 19.60 0.80 -23.43
C SER A 371 20.41 0.11 -22.34
N LEU A 372 19.97 0.18 -21.08
CA LEU A 372 20.56 -0.57 -19.98
C LEU A 372 20.22 -2.07 -20.13
N LEU A 373 18.93 -2.40 -20.30
CA LEU A 373 18.46 -3.78 -20.48
C LEU A 373 19.12 -4.48 -21.67
N ALA A 374 19.40 -3.75 -22.76
CA ALA A 374 20.14 -4.29 -23.90
C ALA A 374 21.54 -4.80 -23.54
N GLN A 375 22.15 -4.22 -22.49
CA GLN A 375 23.50 -4.57 -22.02
C GLN A 375 23.49 -5.61 -20.92
N ILE A 376 22.54 -5.52 -19.98
CA ILE A 376 22.53 -6.37 -18.78
C ILE A 376 21.75 -7.67 -18.96
N VAL A 377 20.79 -7.74 -19.90
CA VAL A 377 20.05 -8.97 -20.19
C VAL A 377 20.79 -9.78 -21.25
N ALA A 378 21.32 -10.93 -20.86
CA ALA A 378 21.95 -11.92 -21.72
C ALA A 378 20.91 -12.78 -22.46
N PRO A 379 21.30 -13.51 -23.53
CA PRO A 379 20.38 -14.40 -24.25
C PRO A 379 19.89 -15.62 -23.45
N ASP A 380 20.66 -16.02 -22.44
CA ASP A 380 20.41 -17.23 -21.65
C ASP A 380 19.65 -16.94 -20.35
N ASP A 381 19.37 -15.67 -20.06
CA ASP A 381 18.57 -15.25 -18.91
C ASP A 381 17.10 -15.65 -19.12
N GLU A 382 16.42 -15.97 -18.02
CA GLU A 382 15.05 -16.50 -18.03
C GLU A 382 14.06 -15.53 -17.38
N LEU A 383 14.50 -14.69 -16.44
CA LEU A 383 13.63 -13.80 -15.68
C LEU A 383 14.18 -12.38 -15.60
N LEU A 384 13.30 -11.39 -15.79
CA LEU A 384 13.52 -9.98 -15.50
C LEU A 384 12.49 -9.50 -14.47
N SER A 385 12.94 -9.27 -13.24
CA SER A 385 12.16 -8.59 -12.21
C SER A 385 12.31 -7.08 -12.34
N VAL A 386 11.18 -6.36 -12.43
CA VAL A 386 11.11 -4.91 -12.56
C VAL A 386 10.41 -4.31 -11.34
N ILE A 387 11.11 -3.51 -10.56
CA ILE A 387 10.53 -2.80 -9.41
C ILE A 387 10.33 -1.34 -9.79
N VAL A 388 9.07 -0.91 -9.77
CA VAL A 388 8.61 0.38 -10.31
C VAL A 388 8.50 1.44 -9.21
N GLY A 389 9.11 2.60 -9.44
CA GLY A 389 9.06 3.78 -8.56
C GLY A 389 7.74 4.56 -8.64
N GLU A 390 7.53 5.50 -7.72
CA GLU A 390 6.23 6.18 -7.56
C GLU A 390 5.85 7.11 -8.73
N GLU A 391 6.83 7.70 -9.41
CA GLU A 391 6.61 8.68 -10.49
C GLU A 391 6.52 8.05 -11.89
N VAL A 392 6.54 6.71 -11.98
CA VAL A 392 6.52 6.00 -13.26
C VAL A 392 5.09 5.83 -13.77
N SER A 393 4.87 6.19 -15.04
CA SER A 393 3.56 5.99 -15.66
C SER A 393 3.35 4.55 -16.15
N GLU A 394 2.10 4.11 -16.26
CA GLU A 394 1.77 2.82 -16.89
C GLU A 394 2.28 2.72 -18.34
N ALA A 395 2.41 3.86 -19.03
CA ALA A 395 2.94 3.90 -20.38
C ALA A 395 4.44 3.58 -20.43
N ASP A 396 5.21 4.08 -19.47
CA ASP A 396 6.65 3.79 -19.37
C ASP A 396 6.89 2.32 -19.04
N THR A 397 6.15 1.79 -18.06
CA THR A 397 6.22 0.36 -17.69
C THR A 397 5.85 -0.54 -18.87
N ARG A 398 4.76 -0.24 -19.58
CA ARG A 398 4.37 -0.97 -20.79
C ARG A 398 5.44 -0.89 -21.88
N GLY A 399 6.07 0.27 -22.07
CA GLY A 399 7.16 0.43 -23.03
C GLY A 399 8.35 -0.49 -22.75
N ILE A 400 8.69 -0.71 -21.48
CA ILE A 400 9.72 -1.69 -21.09
C ILE A 400 9.26 -3.10 -21.43
N SER A 401 8.04 -3.49 -21.05
CA SER A 401 7.52 -4.84 -21.30
C SER A 401 7.46 -5.16 -22.80
N GLU A 402 7.03 -4.21 -23.61
CA GLU A 402 6.99 -4.34 -25.08
C GLU A 402 8.42 -4.50 -25.64
N TRP A 403 9.35 -3.65 -25.22
CA TRP A 403 10.74 -3.73 -25.68
C TRP A 403 11.39 -5.07 -25.34
N VAL A 404 11.20 -5.57 -24.11
CA VAL A 404 11.75 -6.87 -23.68
C VAL A 404 11.09 -8.01 -24.46
N SER A 405 9.77 -8.00 -24.64
CA SER A 405 9.06 -9.02 -25.43
C SER A 405 9.54 -9.10 -26.88
N GLU A 406 9.90 -7.96 -27.47
CA GLU A 406 10.40 -7.88 -28.86
C GLU A 406 11.87 -8.31 -28.98
N ASN A 407 12.72 -7.91 -28.02
CA ASN A 407 14.18 -8.08 -28.12
C ASN A 407 14.72 -9.30 -27.36
N ARG A 408 13.97 -9.79 -26.37
CA ARG A 408 14.33 -10.87 -25.44
C ARG A 408 13.12 -11.80 -25.20
N PRO A 409 12.58 -12.46 -26.24
CA PRO A 409 11.32 -13.22 -26.14
C PRO A 409 11.39 -14.47 -25.25
N SER A 410 12.58 -14.89 -24.82
CA SER A 410 12.78 -15.99 -23.87
C SER A 410 12.70 -15.55 -22.41
N VAL A 411 12.74 -14.25 -22.13
CA VAL A 411 12.76 -13.70 -20.77
C VAL A 411 11.33 -13.43 -20.32
N GLU A 412 10.94 -14.02 -19.19
CA GLU A 412 9.71 -13.70 -18.49
C GLU A 412 9.88 -12.40 -17.71
N ILE A 413 8.84 -11.56 -17.66
CA ILE A 413 8.88 -10.27 -16.99
C ILE A 413 7.94 -10.28 -15.80
N GLU A 414 8.48 -10.02 -14.62
CA GLU A 414 7.71 -9.80 -13.39
C GLU A 414 7.79 -8.33 -13.00
N ILE A 415 6.65 -7.71 -12.68
CA ILE A 415 6.57 -6.28 -12.39
C ILE A 415 5.97 -6.07 -11.00
N HIS A 416 6.71 -5.37 -10.15
CA HIS A 416 6.30 -5.05 -8.79
C HIS A 416 6.23 -3.53 -8.57
N SER A 417 5.24 -3.09 -7.80
CA SER A 417 5.15 -1.69 -7.35
C SER A 417 6.02 -1.46 -6.12
N GLY A 418 7.17 -0.81 -6.31
CA GLY A 418 8.11 -0.50 -5.23
C GLY A 418 7.85 0.84 -4.54
N GLY A 419 7.44 1.86 -5.31
CA GLY A 419 7.05 3.17 -4.78
C GLY A 419 8.22 4.03 -4.28
N GLN A 420 9.45 3.75 -4.69
CA GLN A 420 10.61 4.59 -4.39
C GLN A 420 10.63 5.87 -5.26
N SER A 421 11.10 7.00 -4.70
CA SER A 421 11.06 8.31 -5.35
C SER A 421 12.20 8.59 -6.33
N HIS A 422 13.43 8.19 -6.01
CA HIS A 422 14.63 8.62 -6.76
C HIS A 422 15.05 7.69 -7.90
N TYR A 423 14.57 6.45 -7.88
CA TYR A 423 14.93 5.41 -8.84
C TYR A 423 13.68 4.87 -9.50
N PRO A 424 13.27 5.41 -10.66
CA PRO A 424 12.11 4.92 -11.39
C PRO A 424 12.08 3.41 -11.61
N PHE A 425 13.24 2.79 -11.85
CA PHE A 425 13.32 1.34 -12.02
C PHE A 425 14.51 0.76 -11.27
N PHE A 426 14.25 -0.37 -10.59
CA PHE A 426 15.27 -1.37 -10.30
C PHE A 426 14.98 -2.62 -11.13
N PHE A 427 16.05 -3.26 -11.61
CA PHE A 427 16.03 -4.47 -12.41
C PHE A 427 16.85 -5.55 -11.71
N GLY A 428 16.28 -6.74 -11.59
CA GLY A 428 16.99 -7.98 -11.30
C GLY A 428 16.87 -8.91 -12.50
N VAL A 429 17.98 -9.49 -12.94
CA VAL A 429 18.05 -10.40 -14.09
C VAL A 429 18.72 -11.70 -13.65
N GLU A 430 18.08 -12.83 -13.99
CA GLU A 430 18.47 -14.18 -13.58
C GLU A 430 18.46 -15.17 -14.73
#